data_AF-A0A7X7RGU1-F1
#
_entry.id   AF-A0A7X7RGU1-F1
#
_cell.length_a   1.000
_cell.length_b   1.000
_cell.length_c   1.000
_cell.angle_alpha   90.00
_cell.angle_beta   90.00
_cell.angle_gamma   90.00
#
_symmetry.space_group_name_H-M   'P 1'
#
loop_
_entity.id
_entity.type
_entity.pdbx_description
1 polymer ?
#
loop_
_entity_poly.entity_id
_entity_poly.type
_entity_poly.pdbx_seq_one_letter_code
_entity_poly.pdbx_strand_id
1 'polypeptide(L)'
;MTDYDGWEKGQRAQFTEWLRNVYLKSCERIVGKSNNWGDWGVLGCIASHYFLDDALGLDADIERIRKTINHAIEADGHMPAETRRDKNGIWYTYFAIAPLTAACQIAYNARAVDLFHYKGKEGAGIEQALDYLLQYSREPQKWPHYRGEDLYLPKPGRWPGNLFEAMSGIYGKLEYEAWVEDARPIMVHGHHYAWAIPTLLRTVPPHKGLVVGLSGGR
;
A
#
# COMPACT_ATOMS: atom_id res chain seq x y z
N MET A 1 -0.71 -10.73 -17.66
CA MET A 1 0.49 -11.51 -17.27
C MET A 1 0.24 -13.01 -17.36
N THR A 2 -0.92 -13.50 -16.92
CA THR A 2 -1.33 -14.90 -17.13
C THR A 2 -1.51 -15.25 -18.63
N ASP A 3 -1.78 -14.24 -19.43
CA ASP A 3 -2.01 -14.22 -20.88
C ASP A 3 -0.85 -13.60 -21.68
N TYR A 4 0.30 -13.36 -21.05
CA TYR A 4 1.47 -12.78 -21.72
C TYR A 4 2.00 -13.75 -22.80
N ASP A 5 2.07 -13.30 -24.04
CA ASP A 5 2.46 -14.11 -25.20
C ASP A 5 3.96 -14.44 -25.23
N GLY A 6 4.78 -13.68 -24.50
CA GLY A 6 6.22 -13.91 -24.39
C GLY A 6 6.65 -15.08 -23.49
N TRP A 7 5.72 -15.88 -22.94
CA TRP A 7 6.06 -17.10 -22.20
C TRP A 7 6.59 -18.19 -23.14
N GLU A 8 7.81 -18.68 -22.92
CA GLU A 8 8.25 -19.90 -23.59
C GLU A 8 7.53 -21.14 -23.01
N LYS A 9 7.55 -22.23 -23.78
CA LYS A 9 6.91 -23.49 -23.39
C LYS A 9 7.41 -23.96 -22.02
N GLY A 10 6.49 -24.05 -21.05
CA GLY A 10 6.76 -24.56 -19.71
C GLY A 10 7.23 -23.51 -18.69
N GLN A 11 7.67 -22.33 -19.11
CA GLN A 11 8.14 -21.29 -18.18
C GLN A 11 7.02 -20.81 -17.24
N ARG A 12 5.81 -20.61 -17.76
CA ARG A 12 4.66 -20.24 -16.93
C ARG A 12 4.38 -21.31 -15.86
N ALA A 13 4.42 -22.58 -16.23
CA ALA A 13 4.19 -23.67 -15.28
C ALA A 13 5.27 -23.72 -14.19
N GLN A 14 6.54 -23.52 -14.57
CA GLN A 14 7.65 -23.42 -13.63
C GLN A 14 7.49 -22.23 -12.67
N PHE A 15 7.11 -21.07 -13.19
CA PHE A 15 6.85 -19.88 -12.37
C PHE A 15 5.68 -20.10 -11.41
N THR A 16 4.56 -20.68 -11.88
CA THR A 16 3.41 -21.03 -11.03
C THR A 16 3.81 -21.96 -9.90
N GLU A 17 4.63 -22.99 -10.18
CA GLU A 17 5.09 -23.94 -9.17
C GLU A 17 6.01 -23.28 -8.14
N TRP A 18 6.93 -22.43 -8.60
CA TRP A 18 7.79 -21.63 -7.71
C TRP A 18 6.97 -20.65 -6.85
N LEU A 19 6.02 -19.94 -7.45
CA LEU A 19 5.18 -18.97 -6.78
C LEU A 19 4.41 -19.64 -5.63
N ARG A 20 3.79 -20.80 -5.90
CA ARG A 20 3.03 -21.58 -4.91
C ARG A 20 3.92 -22.15 -3.81
N ASN A 21 5.07 -22.74 -4.16
CA ASN A 21 5.85 -23.53 -3.21
C ASN A 21 6.97 -22.78 -2.50
N VAL A 22 7.36 -21.61 -3.01
CA VAL A 22 8.48 -20.84 -2.46
C VAL A 22 8.01 -19.47 -2.01
N TYR A 23 7.49 -18.65 -2.93
CA TYR A 23 7.20 -17.25 -2.63
C TYR A 23 5.99 -17.09 -1.70
N LEU A 24 4.84 -17.68 -2.06
CA LEU A 24 3.62 -17.64 -1.23
C LEU A 24 3.89 -18.17 0.19
N LYS A 25 4.52 -19.33 0.31
CA LYS A 25 4.90 -19.91 1.62
C LYS A 25 5.84 -19.00 2.43
N SER A 26 6.67 -18.20 1.77
CA SER A 26 7.54 -17.23 2.46
C SER A 26 6.76 -16.03 2.98
N CYS A 27 5.79 -15.54 2.20
CA CYS A 27 4.87 -14.47 2.60
C CYS A 27 3.97 -14.88 3.76
N GLU A 28 3.41 -16.10 3.73
CA GLU A 28 2.55 -16.66 4.79
C GLU A 28 3.28 -16.72 6.15
N ARG A 29 4.61 -16.93 6.16
CA ARG A 29 5.41 -16.96 7.40
C ARG A 29 5.55 -15.60 8.08
N ILE A 30 5.43 -14.51 7.33
CA ILE A 30 5.64 -13.15 7.85
C ILE A 30 4.33 -12.36 7.98
N VAL A 31 3.26 -12.80 7.33
CA VAL A 31 1.99 -12.05 7.25
C VAL A 31 1.32 -11.80 8.60
N GLY A 32 1.63 -12.60 9.63
CA GLY A 32 1.13 -12.41 10.99
C GLY A 32 1.92 -11.40 11.84
N LYS A 33 2.99 -10.79 11.31
CA LYS A 33 3.76 -9.77 12.03
C LYS A 33 2.98 -8.45 12.07
N SER A 34 3.03 -7.75 13.20
CA SER A 34 2.30 -6.50 13.43
C SER A 34 3.06 -5.23 13.01
N ASN A 35 4.01 -5.35 12.09
CA ASN A 35 4.82 -4.25 11.56
C ASN A 35 4.96 -4.40 10.04
N ASN A 36 5.74 -3.53 9.39
CA ASN A 36 5.96 -3.52 7.93
C ASN A 36 6.24 -4.90 7.30
N TRP A 37 6.84 -5.86 8.02
CA TRP A 37 7.02 -7.21 7.50
C TRP A 37 5.69 -7.92 7.23
N GLY A 38 4.70 -7.72 8.10
CA GLY A 38 3.34 -8.20 7.89
C GLY A 38 2.72 -7.57 6.64
N ASP A 39 2.87 -6.26 6.46
CA ASP A 39 2.34 -5.53 5.30
C ASP A 39 2.94 -6.03 3.97
N TRP A 40 4.26 -6.25 3.94
CA TRP A 40 4.93 -6.87 2.79
C TRP A 40 4.51 -8.33 2.57
N GLY A 41 4.26 -9.07 3.66
CA GLY A 41 3.66 -10.41 3.61
C GLY A 41 2.28 -10.38 2.97
N VAL A 42 1.44 -9.42 3.34
CA VAL A 42 0.06 -9.28 2.83
C VAL A 42 0.09 -8.99 1.33
N LEU A 43 0.93 -8.04 0.89
CA LEU A 43 1.11 -7.75 -0.53
C LEU A 43 1.55 -8.99 -1.32
N GLY A 44 2.52 -9.73 -0.79
CA GLY A 44 3.01 -10.94 -1.43
C GLY A 44 1.96 -12.04 -1.52
N CYS A 45 1.16 -12.27 -0.47
CA CYS A 45 0.05 -13.22 -0.49
C CYS A 45 -1.00 -12.83 -1.51
N ILE A 46 -1.52 -11.59 -1.48
CA ILE A 46 -2.63 -11.20 -2.37
C ILE A 46 -2.22 -11.18 -3.83
N ALA A 47 -0.98 -10.77 -4.14
CA ALA A 47 -0.44 -10.85 -5.49
C ALA A 47 -0.31 -12.30 -5.96
N SER A 48 0.10 -13.21 -5.06
CA SER A 48 0.24 -14.64 -5.37
C SER A 48 -1.11 -15.29 -5.61
N HIS A 49 -2.08 -15.12 -4.71
CA HIS A 49 -3.42 -15.68 -4.88
C HIS A 49 -4.13 -15.13 -6.10
N TYR A 50 -3.95 -13.83 -6.40
CA TYR A 50 -4.45 -13.24 -7.64
C TYR A 50 -3.85 -13.91 -8.88
N PHE A 51 -2.52 -14.10 -8.94
CA PHE A 51 -1.88 -14.75 -10.09
C PHE A 51 -2.25 -16.24 -10.22
N LEU A 52 -2.46 -16.93 -9.10
CA LEU A 52 -2.80 -18.36 -9.05
C LEU A 52 -4.29 -18.64 -9.31
N ASP A 53 -5.10 -17.61 -9.55
CA ASP A 53 -6.57 -17.70 -9.61
C ASP A 53 -7.19 -18.36 -8.36
N ASP A 54 -6.56 -18.17 -7.19
CA ASP A 54 -7.05 -18.69 -5.91
C ASP A 54 -8.04 -17.72 -5.27
N ALA A 55 -9.33 -17.93 -5.55
CA ALA A 55 -10.38 -17.04 -5.08
C ALA A 55 -10.52 -17.02 -3.54
N LEU A 56 -10.36 -18.17 -2.87
CA LEU A 56 -10.50 -18.26 -1.41
C LEU A 56 -9.32 -17.60 -0.70
N GLY A 57 -8.10 -17.82 -1.22
CA GLY A 57 -6.90 -17.14 -0.72
C GLY A 57 -6.99 -15.63 -0.87
N LEU A 58 -7.48 -15.15 -2.02
CA LEU A 58 -7.68 -13.73 -2.29
C LEU A 58 -8.68 -13.09 -1.32
N ASP A 59 -9.84 -13.72 -1.10
CA ASP A 59 -10.86 -13.20 -0.18
C ASP A 59 -10.34 -13.19 1.28
N ALA A 60 -9.55 -14.20 1.66
CA ALA A 60 -8.89 -14.23 2.97
C ALA A 60 -7.85 -13.11 3.13
N ASP A 61 -7.13 -12.76 2.05
CA ASP A 61 -6.17 -11.66 2.06
C ASP A 61 -6.85 -10.30 2.18
N ILE A 62 -7.99 -10.09 1.52
CA ILE A 62 -8.82 -8.88 1.64
C ILE A 62 -9.23 -8.65 3.10
N GLU A 63 -9.71 -9.69 3.77
CA GLU A 63 -10.05 -9.61 5.19
C GLU A 63 -8.83 -9.39 6.07
N ARG A 64 -7.67 -9.91 5.66
CA ARG A 64 -6.40 -9.64 6.35
C ARG A 64 -6.00 -8.16 6.22
N ILE A 65 -6.13 -7.55 5.04
CA ILE A 65 -5.88 -6.12 4.83
C ILE A 65 -6.78 -5.27 5.75
N ARG A 66 -8.07 -5.59 5.85
CA ARG A 66 -8.98 -4.90 6.79
C ARG A 66 -8.49 -5.00 8.24
N LYS A 67 -8.09 -6.20 8.66
CA LYS A 67 -7.53 -6.41 10.01
C LYS A 67 -6.25 -5.62 10.21
N THR A 68 -5.39 -5.55 9.19
CA THR A 68 -4.16 -4.75 9.18
C THR A 68 -4.46 -3.28 9.42
N ILE A 69 -5.36 -2.68 8.62
CA ILE A 69 -5.76 -1.28 8.78
C ILE A 69 -6.27 -1.00 10.20
N ASN A 70 -7.09 -1.91 10.77
CA ASN A 70 -7.65 -1.73 12.11
C ASN A 70 -6.64 -1.74 13.26
N HIS A 71 -5.51 -2.45 13.14
CA HIS A 71 -4.57 -2.63 14.25
C HIS A 71 -3.27 -1.85 14.07
N ALA A 72 -2.91 -1.50 12.84
CA ALA A 72 -1.63 -0.87 12.54
C ALA A 72 -1.72 0.67 12.52
N ILE A 73 -2.91 1.24 12.39
CA ILE A 73 -3.15 2.69 12.24
C ILE A 73 -4.00 3.18 13.40
N GLU A 74 -3.45 4.09 14.20
CA GLU A 74 -4.12 4.74 15.32
C GLU A 74 -5.05 5.87 14.84
N ALA A 75 -5.88 6.40 15.74
CA ALA A 75 -6.86 7.46 15.44
C ALA A 75 -6.28 8.70 14.74
N ASP A 76 -5.04 9.10 15.08
CA ASP A 76 -4.34 10.25 14.47
C ASP A 76 -3.56 9.88 13.19
N GLY A 77 -3.61 8.61 12.76
CA GLY A 77 -2.91 8.09 11.59
C GLY A 77 -1.51 7.53 11.86
N HIS A 78 -0.93 7.71 13.04
CA HIS A 78 0.40 7.17 13.29
C HIS A 78 0.38 5.63 13.34
N MET A 79 1.52 5.02 12.99
CA MET A 79 1.70 3.56 13.02
C MET A 79 2.72 3.17 14.12
N PRO A 80 2.28 2.76 15.33
CA PRO A 80 3.14 2.62 16.50
C PRO A 80 4.34 1.69 16.32
N ALA A 81 4.14 0.60 15.57
CA ALA A 81 5.21 -0.37 15.30
C ALA A 81 6.36 0.22 14.46
N GLU A 82 6.06 1.24 13.67
CA GLU A 82 7.00 1.89 12.76
C GLU A 82 7.58 3.17 13.33
N THR A 83 6.78 3.98 14.00
CA THR A 83 7.23 5.26 14.57
C THR A 83 8.33 5.09 15.61
N ARG A 84 8.31 3.97 16.35
CA ARG A 84 9.31 3.60 17.37
C ARG A 84 10.68 3.15 16.83
N ARG A 85 10.94 3.28 15.52
CA ARG A 85 12.16 2.78 14.86
C ARG A 85 13.29 3.83 14.78
N ASP A 86 13.44 4.61 15.85
CA ASP A 86 14.45 5.65 16.03
C ASP A 86 14.54 6.59 14.80
N LYS A 87 15.76 6.88 14.35
CA LYS A 87 16.04 7.73 13.19
C LYS A 87 15.40 7.28 11.87
N ASN A 88 14.93 6.04 11.81
CA ASN A 88 14.27 5.47 10.64
C ASN A 88 12.74 5.42 10.80
N GLY A 89 12.17 5.95 11.88
CA GLY A 89 10.74 5.85 12.17
C GLY A 89 9.85 6.34 11.02
N ILE A 90 10.13 7.53 10.50
CA ILE A 90 9.38 8.10 9.36
C ILE A 90 9.52 7.26 8.09
N TRP A 91 10.70 6.70 7.85
CA TRP A 91 10.94 5.81 6.71
C TRP A 91 10.14 4.51 6.86
N TYR A 92 10.12 3.91 8.05
CA TYR A 92 9.36 2.70 8.30
C TYR A 92 7.85 2.93 8.22
N THR A 93 7.35 4.11 8.58
CA THR A 93 5.95 4.49 8.35
C THR A 93 5.63 4.47 6.85
N TYR A 94 6.43 5.13 6.02
CA TYR A 94 6.32 5.00 4.55
C TYR A 94 6.39 3.54 4.09
N PHE A 95 7.35 2.79 4.64
CA PHE A 95 7.67 1.43 4.23
C PHE A 95 6.57 0.41 4.56
N ALA A 96 5.71 0.70 5.53
CA ALA A 96 4.52 -0.05 5.88
C ALA A 96 3.31 0.34 4.99
N ILE A 97 3.09 1.64 4.77
CA ILE A 97 1.95 2.12 3.97
C ILE A 97 2.08 1.73 2.50
N ALA A 98 3.30 1.74 1.96
CA ALA A 98 3.55 1.43 0.55
C ALA A 98 3.04 0.04 0.10
N PRO A 99 3.42 -1.09 0.76
CA PRO A 99 2.87 -2.39 0.40
C PRO A 99 1.37 -2.52 0.72
N LEU A 100 0.88 -1.89 1.80
CA LEU A 100 -0.52 -1.93 2.17
C LEU A 100 -1.42 -1.29 1.10
N THR A 101 -1.02 -0.15 0.54
CA THR A 101 -1.73 0.54 -0.55
C THR A 101 -1.69 -0.24 -1.85
N ALA A 102 -0.56 -0.87 -2.19
CA ALA A 102 -0.50 -1.76 -3.36
C ALA A 102 -1.38 -3.00 -3.20
N ALA A 103 -1.48 -3.56 -1.99
CA ALA A 103 -2.40 -4.65 -1.69
C ALA A 103 -3.87 -4.21 -1.86
N CYS A 104 -4.21 -2.99 -1.44
CA CYS A 104 -5.53 -2.39 -1.68
C CYS A 104 -5.84 -2.24 -3.18
N GLN A 105 -4.85 -1.87 -4.00
CA GLN A 105 -5.02 -1.80 -5.45
C GLN A 105 -5.36 -3.16 -6.05
N ILE A 106 -4.70 -4.24 -5.59
CA ILE A 106 -4.99 -5.60 -6.05
C ILE A 106 -6.41 -6.01 -5.62
N ALA A 107 -6.79 -5.77 -4.37
CA ALA A 107 -8.14 -6.03 -3.87
C ALA A 107 -9.22 -5.32 -4.71
N TYR A 108 -8.98 -4.04 -5.03
CA TYR A 108 -9.90 -3.28 -5.87
C TYR A 108 -9.98 -3.83 -7.30
N ASN A 109 -8.84 -4.09 -7.94
CA ASN A 109 -8.82 -4.59 -9.32
C ASN A 109 -9.43 -5.99 -9.44
N ALA A 110 -9.26 -6.85 -8.43
CA ALA A 110 -9.68 -8.24 -8.47
C ALA A 110 -11.12 -8.48 -8.00
N ARG A 111 -11.65 -7.61 -7.13
CA ARG A 111 -12.96 -7.79 -6.47
C ARG A 111 -13.81 -6.52 -6.36
N ALA A 112 -13.36 -5.38 -6.88
CA ALA A 112 -13.98 -4.08 -6.68
C ALA A 112 -14.16 -3.69 -5.20
N VAL A 113 -13.33 -4.25 -4.30
CA VAL A 113 -13.38 -3.95 -2.87
C VAL A 113 -12.50 -2.73 -2.60
N ASP A 114 -13.14 -1.61 -2.27
CA ASP A 114 -12.44 -0.38 -1.90
C ASP A 114 -11.96 -0.44 -0.45
N LEU A 115 -10.65 -0.64 -0.28
CA LEU A 115 -9.95 -0.59 1.00
C LEU A 115 -9.19 0.72 1.22
N PHE A 116 -9.06 1.58 0.21
CA PHE A 116 -8.44 2.89 0.35
C PHE A 116 -9.28 3.80 1.24
N HIS A 117 -10.61 3.69 1.13
CA HIS A 117 -11.59 4.44 1.93
C HIS A 117 -12.14 3.65 3.12
N TYR A 118 -11.64 2.44 3.38
CA TYR A 118 -12.01 1.69 4.58
C TYR A 118 -11.57 2.45 5.84
N LYS A 119 -12.51 2.65 6.76
CA LYS A 119 -12.25 3.22 8.08
C LYS A 119 -12.40 2.14 9.14
N GLY A 120 -11.41 2.03 10.02
CA GLY A 120 -11.44 1.13 11.16
C GLY A 120 -12.36 1.62 12.27
N LYS A 121 -12.35 0.91 13.41
CA LYS A 121 -13.25 1.18 14.55
C LYS A 121 -13.17 2.61 15.09
N GLU A 122 -12.00 3.23 15.04
CA GLU A 122 -11.76 4.59 15.55
C GLU A 122 -11.86 5.66 14.45
N GLY A 123 -12.36 5.30 13.25
CA GLY A 123 -12.52 6.22 12.13
C GLY A 123 -11.25 6.48 11.32
N ALA A 124 -10.09 5.99 11.76
CA ALA A 124 -8.85 6.07 11.01
C ALA A 124 -8.72 4.97 9.94
N GLY A 125 -8.00 5.29 8.86
CA GLY A 125 -7.66 4.37 7.79
C GLY A 125 -6.39 4.81 7.06
N ILE A 126 -6.12 4.24 5.89
CA ILE A 126 -4.90 4.51 5.10
C ILE A 126 -4.71 6.01 4.84
N GLU A 127 -5.80 6.73 4.56
CA GLU A 127 -5.77 8.17 4.32
C GLU A 127 -5.20 8.95 5.52
N GLN A 128 -5.58 8.60 6.76
CA GLN A 128 -5.06 9.25 7.97
C GLN A 128 -3.56 8.96 8.12
N ALA A 129 -3.10 7.75 7.80
CA ALA A 129 -1.69 7.42 7.85
C ALA A 129 -0.86 8.16 6.79
N LEU A 130 -1.43 8.39 5.60
CA LEU A 130 -0.82 9.21 4.55
C LEU A 130 -0.75 10.69 4.95
N ASP A 131 -1.82 11.24 5.54
CA ASP A 131 -1.85 12.62 6.05
C ASP A 131 -0.79 12.82 7.15
N TYR A 132 -0.69 11.86 8.08
CA TYR A 132 0.34 11.84 9.12
C TYR A 132 1.75 11.83 8.51
N LEU A 133 2.01 10.94 7.55
CA LEU A 133 3.30 10.87 6.86
C LEU A 133 3.60 12.17 6.10
N LEU A 134 2.60 12.81 5.47
CA LEU A 134 2.80 14.04 4.70
C LEU A 134 3.19 15.20 5.61
N GLN A 135 2.52 15.35 6.75
CA GLN A 135 2.83 16.39 7.74
C GLN A 135 4.31 16.37 8.10
N TYR A 136 4.84 15.20 8.46
CA TYR A 136 6.25 15.06 8.83
C TYR A 136 7.19 14.91 7.63
N SER A 137 6.66 14.73 6.42
CA SER A 137 7.45 14.87 5.20
C SER A 137 7.77 16.33 4.89
N ARG A 138 6.80 17.23 5.12
CA ARG A 138 6.96 18.67 4.97
C ARG A 138 7.78 19.30 6.09
N GLU A 139 7.62 18.80 7.30
CA GLU A 139 8.26 19.33 8.50
C GLU A 139 8.96 18.22 9.32
N PRO A 140 10.00 17.56 8.78
CA PRO A 140 10.65 16.41 9.44
C PRO A 140 11.27 16.78 10.80
N GLN A 141 11.67 18.04 11.00
CA GLN A 141 12.14 18.56 12.29
C GLN A 141 11.08 18.52 13.41
N LYS A 142 9.80 18.42 13.05
CA LYS A 142 8.68 18.29 14.01
C LYS A 142 8.36 16.82 14.35
N TRP A 143 9.06 15.85 13.76
CA TRP A 143 8.84 14.43 14.01
C TRP A 143 8.93 14.10 15.52
N PRO A 144 7.84 13.64 16.17
CA PRO A 144 7.79 13.58 17.63
C PRO A 144 8.53 12.36 18.19
N HIS A 145 8.86 11.37 17.36
CA HIS A 145 9.39 10.08 17.80
C HIS A 145 10.92 10.00 17.80
N TYR A 146 11.61 11.01 17.25
CA TYR A 146 13.08 11.05 17.21
C TYR A 146 13.60 12.48 17.10
N ARG A 147 14.63 12.84 17.86
CA ARG A 147 15.19 14.22 17.92
C ARG A 147 16.65 14.33 17.45
N GLY A 148 17.25 13.26 16.92
CA GLY A 148 18.62 13.30 16.42
C GLY A 148 18.72 13.99 15.05
N GLU A 149 19.87 14.60 14.78
CA GLU A 149 20.18 15.27 13.51
C GLU A 149 20.32 14.29 12.32
N ASP A 150 20.49 12.99 12.60
CA ASP A 150 20.60 11.92 11.60
C ASP A 150 19.25 11.24 11.27
N LEU A 151 18.13 11.92 11.54
CA LEU A 151 16.81 11.51 11.07
C LEU A 151 16.85 11.25 9.56
N TYR A 152 16.37 10.09 9.12
CA TYR A 152 16.36 9.77 7.70
C TYR A 152 15.29 10.61 7.00
N LEU A 153 15.72 11.51 6.11
CA LEU A 153 14.84 12.54 5.57
C LEU A 153 14.06 12.09 4.32
N PRO A 154 12.76 12.42 4.25
CA PRO A 154 11.90 12.19 3.09
C PRO A 154 12.29 13.09 1.91
N LYS A 155 12.00 12.63 0.69
CA LYS A 155 12.33 13.32 -0.57
C LYS A 155 11.18 13.20 -1.59
N PRO A 156 10.70 14.32 -2.16
CA PRO A 156 9.67 14.33 -3.21
C PRO A 156 9.99 13.43 -4.41
N GLY A 157 11.23 13.40 -4.90
CA GLY A 157 11.63 12.56 -6.05
C GLY A 157 11.99 11.11 -5.71
N ARG A 158 11.76 10.67 -4.47
CA ARG A 158 12.09 9.30 -4.02
C ARG A 158 10.99 8.79 -3.11
N TRP A 159 11.34 8.38 -1.89
CA TRP A 159 10.37 8.06 -0.85
C TRP A 159 10.15 9.30 0.03
N PRO A 160 8.94 9.54 0.52
CA PRO A 160 7.68 8.88 0.18
C PRO A 160 7.01 9.44 -1.08
N GLY A 161 7.68 10.28 -1.88
CA GLY A 161 7.05 10.94 -3.02
C GLY A 161 6.49 10.00 -4.08
N ASN A 162 7.09 8.83 -4.31
CA ASN A 162 6.50 7.79 -5.15
C ASN A 162 5.15 7.27 -4.62
N LEU A 163 4.99 7.17 -3.30
CA LEU A 163 3.71 6.82 -2.68
C LEU A 163 2.71 7.97 -2.82
N PHE A 164 3.11 9.21 -2.62
CA PHE A 164 2.21 10.36 -2.79
C PHE A 164 1.78 10.57 -4.24
N GLU A 165 2.68 10.38 -5.22
CA GLU A 165 2.32 10.35 -6.63
C GLU A 165 1.26 9.27 -6.90
N ALA A 166 1.46 8.05 -6.36
CA ALA A 166 0.48 6.98 -6.50
C ALA A 166 -0.84 7.29 -5.79
N MET A 167 -0.84 7.93 -4.63
CA MET A 167 -2.06 8.15 -3.84
C MET A 167 -2.80 9.44 -4.20
N SER A 168 -2.15 10.38 -4.89
CA SER A 168 -2.79 11.58 -5.44
C SER A 168 -3.98 11.23 -6.34
N GLY A 169 -3.80 10.23 -7.22
CA GLY A 169 -4.84 9.72 -8.10
C GLY A 169 -5.99 9.03 -7.37
N ILE A 170 -5.74 8.38 -6.23
CA ILE A 170 -6.78 7.71 -5.43
C ILE A 170 -7.63 8.73 -4.68
N TYR A 171 -7.00 9.64 -3.94
CA TYR A 171 -7.67 10.51 -2.98
C TYR A 171 -8.03 11.91 -3.54
N GLY A 172 -7.42 12.33 -4.65
CA GLY A 172 -7.65 13.64 -5.25
C GLY A 172 -7.24 14.82 -4.36
N LYS A 173 -6.37 14.61 -3.36
CA LYS A 173 -5.88 15.66 -2.46
C LYS A 173 -4.80 16.50 -3.14
N LEU A 174 -5.03 17.80 -3.21
CA LEU A 174 -4.08 18.78 -3.77
C LEU A 174 -2.76 18.78 -3.00
N GLU A 175 -2.79 18.43 -1.71
CA GLU A 175 -1.62 18.40 -0.86
C GLU A 175 -0.63 17.30 -1.24
N TYR A 176 -1.12 16.15 -1.70
CA TYR A 176 -0.29 15.07 -2.22
C TYR A 176 0.33 15.46 -3.55
N GLU A 177 -0.47 16.05 -4.44
CA GLU A 177 -0.05 16.54 -5.75
C GLU A 177 1.06 17.59 -5.63
N ALA A 178 0.82 18.62 -4.80
CA ALA A 178 1.75 19.73 -4.59
C ALA A 178 3.08 19.29 -3.96
N TRP A 179 3.09 18.21 -3.18
CA TRP A 179 4.33 17.70 -2.58
C TRP A 179 5.30 17.13 -3.61
N VAL A 180 4.79 16.60 -4.72
CA VAL A 180 5.58 15.86 -5.71
C VAL A 180 5.70 16.58 -7.06
N GLU A 181 5.01 17.70 -7.24
CA GLU A 181 4.90 18.44 -8.50
C GLU A 181 6.25 18.67 -9.18
N ASP A 182 7.19 19.31 -8.47
CA ASP A 182 8.52 19.66 -8.99
C ASP A 182 9.43 18.44 -9.19
N ALA A 183 9.06 17.27 -8.66
CA ALA A 183 9.87 16.06 -8.70
C ALA A 183 9.47 15.10 -9.83
N ARG A 184 8.46 15.46 -10.63
CA ARG A 184 7.97 14.63 -11.74
C ARG A 184 8.90 14.69 -12.96
N PRO A 185 8.96 13.61 -13.76
CA PRO A 185 8.30 12.33 -13.52
C PRO A 185 8.98 11.52 -12.41
N ILE A 186 8.18 10.86 -11.56
CA ILE A 186 8.71 10.02 -10.48
C ILE A 186 8.88 8.59 -10.98
N MET A 187 10.14 8.16 -10.99
CA MET A 187 10.57 6.78 -11.20
C MET A 187 11.63 6.45 -10.16
N VAL A 188 11.38 5.43 -9.35
CA VAL A 188 12.30 4.99 -8.30
C VAL A 188 12.89 3.63 -8.66
N HIS A 189 14.21 3.53 -8.54
CA HIS A 189 14.97 2.32 -8.83
C HIS A 189 15.53 1.70 -7.53
N GLY A 190 15.80 0.39 -7.58
CA GLY A 190 16.32 -0.38 -6.46
C GLY A 190 15.31 -1.41 -5.96
N HIS A 191 15.52 -1.88 -4.72
CA HIS A 191 14.69 -2.91 -4.10
C HIS A 191 13.75 -2.30 -3.04
N HIS A 192 12.64 -3.00 -2.78
CA HIS A 192 11.62 -2.67 -1.78
C HIS A 192 10.76 -1.42 -2.07
N TYR A 193 10.32 -1.24 -3.32
CA TYR A 193 9.29 -0.26 -3.68
C TYR A 193 8.04 -0.99 -4.19
N ALA A 194 6.87 -0.61 -3.68
CA ALA A 194 5.59 -1.08 -4.19
C ALA A 194 5.13 -0.24 -5.39
N TRP A 195 5.42 1.06 -5.37
CA TRP A 195 5.08 2.04 -6.40
C TRP A 195 6.35 2.55 -7.08
N ALA A 196 6.84 1.85 -8.11
CA ALA A 196 8.12 2.15 -8.74
C ALA A 196 8.05 3.22 -9.85
N ILE A 197 6.96 3.25 -10.61
CA ILE A 197 6.76 4.15 -11.75
C ILE A 197 5.37 4.84 -11.72
N PRO A 198 5.00 5.46 -10.57
CA PRO A 198 3.64 5.95 -10.34
C PRO A 198 3.21 7.08 -11.27
N THR A 199 4.15 7.87 -11.82
CA THR A 199 3.80 8.91 -12.82
C THR A 199 3.34 8.29 -14.14
N LEU A 200 3.90 7.14 -14.53
CA LEU A 200 3.52 6.44 -15.76
C LEU A 200 2.27 5.58 -15.55
N LEU A 201 2.19 4.91 -14.40
CA LEU A 201 1.08 4.05 -14.01
C LEU A 201 0.22 4.73 -12.95
N ARG A 202 -0.38 5.86 -13.33
CA ARG A 202 -1.24 6.63 -12.41
C ARG A 202 -2.42 5.78 -11.96
N THR A 203 -2.64 5.78 -10.65
CA THR A 203 -3.86 5.23 -10.09
C THR A 203 -5.03 6.17 -10.41
N VAL A 204 -6.24 5.63 -10.39
CA VAL A 204 -7.48 6.40 -10.52
C VAL A 204 -8.37 6.08 -9.32
N PRO A 205 -9.24 7.01 -8.88
CA PRO A 205 -10.10 6.77 -7.74
C PRO A 205 -10.95 5.52 -7.97
N PRO A 206 -11.15 4.67 -6.95
CA PRO A 206 -12.19 3.66 -6.98
C PRO A 206 -13.52 4.31 -7.37
N HIS A 207 -14.24 3.73 -8.33
CA HIS A 207 -15.57 4.21 -8.68
C HIS A 207 -16.43 4.30 -7.42
N LYS A 208 -16.91 5.50 -7.09
CA LYS A 208 -18.04 5.65 -6.17
C LYS A 208 -19.19 4.92 -6.83
N GLY A 209 -19.44 3.68 -6.42
CA GLY A 209 -20.62 2.96 -6.85
C GLY A 209 -21.80 3.91 -6.70
N LEU A 210 -22.56 4.13 -7.78
CA LEU A 210 -23.89 4.69 -7.63
C LEU A 210 -24.56 3.81 -6.57
N VAL A 211 -24.83 4.39 -5.41
CA VAL A 211 -25.84 3.83 -4.52
C VAL A 211 -27.11 3.90 -5.34
N VAL A 212 -27.44 2.79 -6.02
CA VAL A 212 -28.76 2.61 -6.59
C VAL A 212 -29.66 2.55 -5.38
N GLY A 213 -30.19 3.72 -5.02
CA GLY A 213 -31.25 3.81 -4.03
C GLY A 213 -32.37 2.91 -4.52
N LEU A 214 -32.56 1.80 -3.84
CA LEU A 214 -33.85 1.11 -3.87
C LEU A 214 -34.83 2.05 -3.17
N SER A 215 -35.28 3.07 -3.91
CA SER A 215 -36.48 3.81 -3.55
C SER A 215 -37.64 2.84 -3.71
N GLY A 216 -38.10 2.31 -2.57
CA GLY A 216 -39.40 1.69 -2.47
C GLY A 216 -40.47 2.63 -3.01
N GLY A 217 -41.46 2.06 -3.70
CA GLY A 217 -42.49 2.84 -4.35
C GLY A 217 -43.63 2.01 -4.91
N ARG A 218 -44.41 1.43 -3.99
CA ARG A 218 -45.80 0.91 -4.10
C ARG A 218 -46.06 -0.36 -4.89
#